data_AF-A0A963N5Q9-F1
#
_entry.id   AF-A0A963N5Q9-F1
#
_cell.length_a   1.000
_cell.length_b   1.000
_cell.length_c   1.000
_cell.angle_alpha   90.00
_cell.angle_beta   90.00
_cell.angle_gamma   90.00
#
_symmetry.space_group_name_H-M   'P 1'
#
loop_
_entity.id
_entity.type
_entity.pdbx_description
1 polymer ?
#
loop_
_entity_poly.entity_id
_entity_poly.type
_entity_poly.pdbx_seq_one_letter_code
_entity_poly.pdbx_strand_id
1 'polypeptide(L)'
;MSSLRIFALAAALIALSACTASTPVKSVASPPLPAETGSETPPATTAPQPEPAPAPAPDATATPEPATPTVHYTHAETARMTDCVGMTDTAMYTAMRRAAGKTEEEALLIYRGRRDEELSATIVQQVYADDIGNVWDYSVQYFQRCASTQAGVPPERLELASYCMQRQMIGGLAYAFKAQERPRQAAYDYFAKFNSPVVREIIDAVYDSDAGREALRLQQWNGCMAAISG
;
A
#
# COMPACT_ATOMS: atom_id res chain seq x y z
N MET A 1 -69.38 14.56 4.98
CA MET A 1 -68.60 15.70 5.49
C MET A 1 -67.19 15.19 5.78
N SER A 2 -66.38 14.80 4.78
CA SER A 2 -65.74 15.57 3.70
C SER A 2 -64.77 16.64 4.19
N SER A 3 -63.48 16.28 4.24
CA SER A 3 -62.37 17.20 3.98
C SER A 3 -61.12 16.40 3.61
N LEU A 4 -61.03 16.10 2.30
CA LEU A 4 -59.78 15.76 1.63
C LEU A 4 -58.84 16.96 1.71
N ARG A 5 -57.63 16.78 2.24
CA ARG A 5 -56.54 17.74 2.10
C ARG A 5 -55.67 17.32 0.93
N ILE A 6 -55.88 18.02 -0.20
CA ILE A 6 -55.07 17.94 -1.41
C ILE A 6 -53.80 18.77 -1.14
N PHE A 7 -52.65 18.11 -0.99
CA PHE A 7 -51.36 18.78 -1.08
C PHE A 7 -50.84 18.62 -2.51
N ALA A 8 -51.01 19.68 -3.30
CA ALA A 8 -50.29 19.88 -4.54
C ALA A 8 -48.90 20.45 -4.20
N LEU A 9 -47.85 19.71 -4.50
CA LEU A 9 -46.48 20.23 -4.47
C LEU A 9 -45.89 20.11 -5.87
N ALA A 10 -45.64 21.28 -6.44
CA ALA A 10 -45.16 21.51 -7.78
C ALA A 10 -43.77 20.92 -7.98
N ALA A 11 -43.61 20.24 -9.12
CA ALA A 11 -42.33 19.80 -9.64
C ALA A 11 -41.49 21.01 -10.08
N ALA A 12 -40.39 21.27 -9.38
CA ALA A 12 -39.34 22.17 -9.84
C ALA A 12 -38.24 21.34 -10.51
N LEU A 13 -38.33 21.21 -11.84
CA LEU A 13 -37.27 20.69 -12.69
C LEU A 13 -36.15 21.73 -12.78
N ILE A 14 -35.04 21.49 -12.08
CA ILE A 14 -33.80 22.25 -12.26
C ILE A 14 -33.00 21.54 -13.36
N ALA A 15 -33.01 22.11 -14.56
CA ALA A 15 -32.12 21.72 -15.65
C ALA A 15 -30.71 22.28 -15.38
N LEU A 16 -29.80 21.44 -14.87
CA LEU A 16 -28.37 21.75 -14.85
C LEU A 16 -27.76 21.47 -16.23
N SER A 17 -27.56 22.53 -17.01
CA SER A 17 -26.67 22.52 -18.17
C SER A 17 -25.21 22.50 -17.70
N ALA A 18 -24.58 21.32 -17.74
CA ALA A 18 -23.14 21.21 -17.56
C ALA A 18 -22.44 21.28 -18.93
N CYS A 19 -21.78 22.41 -19.20
CA CYS A 19 -20.86 22.56 -20.31
C CYS A 19 -19.67 21.60 -20.14
N THR A 20 -19.50 20.69 -21.11
CA THR A 20 -18.30 19.88 -21.28
C THR A 20 -17.19 20.74 -21.87
N ALA A 21 -16.28 21.23 -21.03
CA ALA A 21 -15.01 21.80 -21.46
C ALA A 21 -13.91 20.73 -21.31
N SER A 22 -13.67 19.97 -22.38
CA SER A 22 -12.53 19.07 -22.49
C SER A 22 -11.26 19.87 -22.80
N THR A 23 -10.39 20.05 -21.81
CA THR A 23 -9.03 20.54 -22.06
C THR A 23 -8.10 19.35 -22.32
N PRO A 24 -7.31 19.35 -23.41
CA PRO A 24 -6.31 18.31 -23.66
C PRO A 24 -5.11 18.50 -22.73
N VAL A 25 -4.83 17.50 -21.89
CA VAL A 25 -3.58 17.44 -21.13
C VAL A 25 -2.45 17.04 -22.07
N LYS A 26 -1.52 17.97 -22.23
CA LYS A 26 -0.29 17.86 -23.01
C LYS A 26 0.63 16.85 -22.31
N SER A 27 0.91 15.74 -22.99
CA SER A 27 1.95 14.76 -22.62
C SER A 27 3.31 15.47 -22.56
N VAL A 28 3.93 15.48 -21.38
CA VAL A 28 5.31 15.95 -21.21
C VAL A 28 6.16 14.72 -20.94
N ALA A 29 7.08 14.49 -21.87
CA ALA A 29 8.04 13.41 -21.90
C ALA A 29 9.00 13.44 -20.69
N SER A 30 9.32 12.26 -20.18
CA SER A 30 10.41 12.03 -19.22
C SER A 30 11.77 12.36 -19.86
N PRO A 31 12.74 12.89 -19.09
CA PRO A 31 14.11 13.08 -19.56
C PRO A 31 14.85 11.74 -19.71
N PRO A 32 15.81 11.62 -20.66
CA PRO A 32 16.54 10.39 -20.92
C PRO A 32 17.64 10.11 -19.88
N LEU A 33 17.84 8.82 -19.56
CA LEU A 33 18.99 8.30 -18.81
C LEU A 33 20.29 8.42 -19.63
N PRO A 34 21.45 8.66 -18.98
CA PRO A 34 22.75 8.71 -19.66
C PRO A 34 23.23 7.31 -20.09
N ALA A 35 23.83 7.28 -21.28
CA ALA A 35 24.42 6.12 -21.92
C ALA A 35 25.72 5.67 -21.23
N GLU A 36 25.81 4.37 -20.89
CA GLU A 36 27.06 3.72 -20.54
C GLU A 36 27.99 3.69 -21.75
N THR A 37 29.17 4.27 -21.58
CA THR A 37 30.24 4.28 -22.58
C THR A 37 31.11 3.06 -22.35
N GLY A 38 31.06 2.10 -23.29
CA GLY A 38 32.05 1.05 -23.40
C GLY A 38 33.38 1.57 -23.96
N SER A 39 34.48 0.99 -23.50
CA SER A 39 35.81 1.02 -24.13
C SER A 39 36.54 -0.24 -23.66
N GLU A 40 36.59 -1.24 -24.53
CA GLU A 40 37.73 -1.58 -25.42
C GLU A 40 38.79 -2.44 -24.72
N THR A 41 38.72 -3.75 -25.00
CA THR A 41 39.75 -4.75 -24.71
C THR A 41 40.66 -4.90 -25.94
N PRO A 42 42.00 -4.89 -25.79
CA PRO A 42 42.93 -5.18 -26.91
C PRO A 42 43.11 -6.70 -27.17
N PRO A 43 43.64 -7.09 -28.34
CA PRO A 43 43.46 -8.42 -28.91
C PRO A 43 44.52 -9.48 -28.53
N ALA A 44 44.10 -10.72 -28.82
CA ALA A 44 44.68 -12.05 -28.62
C ALA A 44 46.20 -12.27 -28.77
N THR A 45 46.72 -13.19 -27.96
CA THR A 45 47.87 -14.04 -28.28
C THR A 45 47.48 -15.50 -28.03
N THR A 46 47.58 -16.31 -29.09
CA THR A 46 47.23 -17.74 -29.12
C THR A 46 48.38 -18.58 -28.57
N ALA A 47 48.07 -19.49 -27.64
CA ALA A 47 48.90 -20.65 -27.32
C ALA A 47 48.03 -21.92 -27.41
N PRO A 48 48.56 -23.08 -27.86
CA PRO A 48 47.76 -24.30 -28.03
C PRO A 48 47.31 -24.87 -26.68
N GLN A 49 46.00 -25.04 -26.51
CA GLN A 49 45.39 -25.61 -25.32
C GLN A 49 45.44 -27.15 -25.39
N PRO A 50 45.97 -27.86 -24.38
CA PRO A 50 45.79 -29.31 -24.26
C PRO A 50 44.31 -29.62 -23.99
N GLU A 51 43.81 -30.66 -24.66
CA GLU A 51 42.46 -31.20 -24.52
C GLU A 51 42.12 -31.52 -23.05
N PRO A 52 41.09 -30.90 -22.43
CA PRO A 52 40.66 -31.27 -21.09
C PRO A 52 40.03 -32.66 -21.11
N ALA A 53 40.46 -33.53 -20.20
CA ALA A 53 39.85 -34.83 -19.95
C ALA A 53 38.33 -34.69 -19.69
N PRO A 54 37.50 -35.67 -20.09
CA PRO A 54 36.05 -35.60 -19.95
C PRO A 54 35.66 -35.35 -18.47
N ALA A 55 34.75 -34.41 -18.27
CA ALA A 55 34.22 -34.05 -16.96
C ALA A 55 33.61 -35.30 -16.28
N PRO A 56 33.81 -35.50 -14.96
CA PRO A 56 33.07 -36.52 -14.22
C PRO A 56 31.58 -36.19 -14.30
N ALA A 57 30.76 -37.24 -14.43
CA ALA A 57 29.31 -37.15 -14.52
C ALA A 57 28.74 -36.31 -13.35
N PRO A 58 27.67 -35.53 -13.57
CA PRO A 58 27.03 -34.81 -12.48
C PRO A 58 26.52 -35.82 -11.45
N ASP A 59 26.98 -35.68 -10.21
CA ASP A 59 26.40 -36.38 -9.07
C ASP A 59 24.91 -36.02 -9.01
N ALA A 60 24.09 -36.99 -9.39
CA ALA A 60 22.67 -36.97 -9.08
C ALA A 60 22.51 -37.11 -7.56
N THR A 61 21.53 -36.39 -7.02
CA THR A 61 20.95 -36.52 -5.66
C THR A 61 21.60 -35.75 -4.52
N ALA A 62 21.64 -34.41 -4.64
CA ALA A 62 21.31 -33.56 -3.51
C ALA A 62 19.92 -32.95 -3.77
N THR A 63 18.87 -33.60 -3.28
CA THR A 63 17.56 -32.96 -3.10
C THR A 63 17.78 -31.79 -2.14
N PRO A 64 17.44 -30.53 -2.50
CA PRO A 64 17.52 -29.43 -1.55
C PRO A 64 16.65 -29.78 -0.35
N GLU A 65 17.25 -29.84 0.84
CA GLU A 65 16.50 -29.97 2.08
C GLU A 65 15.49 -28.80 2.13
N PRO A 66 14.21 -29.04 2.48
CA PRO A 66 13.23 -27.98 2.54
C PRO A 66 13.74 -26.92 3.51
N ALA A 67 14.03 -25.72 2.99
CA ALA A 67 14.47 -24.61 3.79
C ALA A 67 13.42 -24.37 4.89
N THR A 68 13.83 -24.54 6.15
CA THR A 68 12.97 -24.17 7.28
C THR A 68 12.69 -22.68 7.15
N PRO A 69 11.43 -22.24 7.19
CA PRO A 69 11.12 -20.82 7.07
C PRO A 69 11.89 -20.05 8.14
N THR A 70 12.66 -19.05 7.72
CA THR A 70 13.39 -18.21 8.65
C THR A 70 12.36 -17.38 9.41
N VAL A 71 12.18 -17.67 10.69
CA VAL A 71 11.29 -16.90 11.56
C VAL A 71 11.99 -15.58 11.90
N HIS A 72 11.44 -14.47 11.42
CA HIS A 72 11.97 -13.13 11.66
C HIS A 72 11.30 -12.44 12.85
N TYR A 73 10.04 -12.79 13.14
CA TYR A 73 9.26 -12.20 14.22
C TYR A 73 8.55 -13.26 15.04
N THR A 74 8.53 -13.06 16.35
CA THR A 74 7.71 -13.86 17.25
C THR A 74 6.23 -13.55 17.05
N HIS A 75 5.36 -14.46 17.51
CA HIS A 75 3.93 -14.21 17.63
C HIS A 75 3.59 -12.94 18.42
N ALA A 76 4.31 -12.65 19.51
CA ALA A 76 4.08 -11.47 20.33
C ALA A 76 4.47 -10.17 19.59
N GLU A 77 5.62 -10.16 18.92
CA GLU A 77 6.04 -9.04 18.06
C GLU A 77 5.01 -8.82 16.93
N THR A 78 4.56 -9.89 16.28
CA THR A 78 3.58 -9.84 15.18
C THR A 78 2.23 -9.29 15.64
N ALA A 79 1.72 -9.74 16.80
CA ALA A 79 0.47 -9.26 17.35
C ALA A 79 0.52 -7.74 17.62
N ARG A 80 1.58 -7.27 18.28
CA ARG A 80 1.76 -5.84 18.56
C ARG A 80 1.99 -5.00 17.30
N MET A 81 2.71 -5.53 16.31
CA MET A 81 2.84 -4.88 15.01
C MET A 81 1.50 -4.81 14.28
N THR A 82 0.59 -5.78 14.47
CA THR A 82 -0.76 -5.73 13.88
C THR A 82 -1.56 -4.55 14.43
N ASP A 83 -1.43 -4.24 15.73
CA ASP A 83 -2.02 -3.01 16.30
C ASP A 83 -1.42 -1.75 15.65
N CYS A 84 -0.10 -1.74 15.42
CA CYS A 84 0.59 -0.67 14.71
C CYS A 84 0.12 -0.50 13.25
N VAL A 85 -0.27 -1.58 12.56
CA VAL A 85 -0.88 -1.49 11.23
C VAL A 85 -2.22 -0.75 11.29
N GLY A 86 -3.06 -1.05 12.29
CA GLY A 86 -4.32 -0.33 12.52
C GLY A 86 -4.10 1.16 12.77
N MET A 87 -3.16 1.51 13.65
CA MET A 87 -2.82 2.91 13.94
C MET A 87 -2.23 3.64 12.73
N THR A 88 -1.37 2.97 11.95
CA THR A 88 -0.77 3.52 10.73
C THR A 88 -1.82 3.88 9.70
N ASP A 89 -2.88 3.10 9.59
CA ASP A 89 -3.96 3.40 8.65
C ASP A 89 -4.76 4.63 9.07
N THR A 90 -5.07 4.77 10.36
CA THR A 90 -5.67 5.99 10.91
C THR A 90 -4.78 7.19 10.61
N ALA A 91 -3.46 7.05 10.77
CA ALA A 91 -2.49 8.09 10.44
C ALA A 91 -2.48 8.41 8.93
N MET A 92 -2.42 7.41 8.07
CA MET A 92 -2.42 7.56 6.60
C MET A 92 -3.66 8.29 6.11
N TYR A 93 -4.86 7.79 6.45
CA TYR A 93 -6.10 8.40 5.98
C TYR A 93 -6.33 9.80 6.55
N THR A 94 -5.84 10.07 7.76
CA THR A 94 -5.86 11.43 8.31
C THR A 94 -4.90 12.34 7.54
N ALA A 95 -3.69 11.88 7.24
CA ALA A 95 -2.71 12.64 6.46
C ALA A 95 -3.22 12.93 5.04
N MET A 96 -3.91 11.97 4.39
CA MET A 96 -4.59 12.19 3.11
C MET A 96 -5.65 13.29 3.19
N ARG A 97 -6.45 13.32 4.27
CA ARG A 97 -7.49 14.34 4.48
C ARG A 97 -6.89 15.71 4.72
N ARG A 98 -5.84 15.79 5.55
CA ARG A 98 -5.07 17.01 5.77
C ARG A 98 -4.51 17.54 4.45
N ALA A 99 -3.90 16.67 3.64
CA ALA A 99 -3.39 17.04 2.31
C ALA A 99 -4.50 17.50 1.35
N ALA A 100 -5.73 17.02 1.52
CA ALA A 100 -6.91 17.47 0.81
C ALA A 100 -7.56 18.75 1.40
N GLY A 101 -6.92 19.40 2.37
CA GLY A 101 -7.37 20.66 2.96
C GLY A 101 -8.42 20.53 4.08
N LYS A 102 -8.65 19.32 4.60
CA LYS A 102 -9.54 19.13 5.76
C LYS A 102 -8.91 19.67 7.03
N THR A 103 -9.71 20.29 7.89
CA THR A 103 -9.26 20.77 9.20
C THR A 103 -9.13 19.63 10.19
N GLU A 104 -8.37 19.84 11.26
CA GLU A 104 -8.24 18.87 12.35
C GLU A 104 -9.59 18.52 12.97
N GLU A 105 -10.45 19.51 13.17
CA GLU A 105 -11.81 19.32 13.69
C GLU A 105 -12.65 18.43 12.77
N GLU A 106 -12.62 18.65 11.46
CA GLU A 106 -13.30 17.78 10.49
C GLU A 106 -12.76 16.34 10.54
N ALA A 107 -11.45 16.16 10.75
CA ALA A 107 -10.84 14.84 10.86
C ALA A 107 -11.26 14.12 12.16
N LEU A 108 -11.30 14.82 13.30
CA LEU A 108 -11.74 14.28 14.59
C LEU A 108 -13.19 13.78 14.53
N LEU A 109 -14.08 14.50 13.83
CA LEU A 109 -15.48 14.11 13.67
C LEU A 109 -15.67 12.73 13.03
N ILE A 110 -14.72 12.26 12.20
CA ILE A 110 -14.79 10.96 11.52
C ILE A 110 -14.69 9.80 12.51
N TYR A 111 -13.99 10.01 13.62
CA TYR A 111 -13.69 8.99 14.63
C TYR A 111 -14.57 9.08 15.87
N ARG A 112 -15.42 10.11 15.97
CA ARG A 112 -16.38 10.27 17.06
C ARG A 112 -17.33 9.08 17.18
N GLY A 113 -17.53 8.58 18.39
CA GLY A 113 -18.42 7.47 18.71
C GLY A 113 -17.87 6.09 18.33
N ARG A 114 -16.62 6.00 17.84
CA ARG A 114 -15.96 4.71 17.60
C ARG A 114 -15.39 4.17 18.91
N ARG A 115 -15.20 2.84 18.96
CA ARG A 115 -14.64 2.15 20.14
C ARG A 115 -13.25 2.67 20.52
N ASP A 116 -12.49 3.14 19.55
CA ASP A 116 -11.12 3.62 19.65
C ASP A 116 -11.02 5.14 19.40
N GLU A 117 -12.07 5.90 19.76
CA GLU A 117 -12.14 7.35 19.55
C GLU A 117 -10.93 8.10 20.15
N GLU A 118 -10.57 7.83 21.41
CA GLU A 118 -9.46 8.53 22.09
C GLU A 118 -8.10 8.25 21.43
N LEU A 119 -7.84 6.99 21.08
CA LEU A 119 -6.64 6.60 20.35
C LEU A 119 -6.60 7.27 18.98
N SER A 120 -7.72 7.23 18.24
CA SER A 120 -7.81 7.87 16.93
C SER A 120 -7.62 9.39 17.03
N ALA A 121 -8.18 10.04 18.06
CA ALA A 121 -8.02 11.47 18.29
C ALA A 121 -6.56 11.85 18.53
N THR A 122 -5.83 11.04 19.32
CA THR A 122 -4.39 11.22 19.55
C THR A 122 -3.60 11.14 18.23
N ILE A 123 -3.92 10.16 17.39
CA ILE A 123 -3.28 10.00 16.07
C ILE A 123 -3.60 11.19 15.17
N VAL A 124 -4.85 11.66 15.19
CA VAL A 124 -5.26 12.83 14.39
C VAL A 124 -4.47 14.07 14.80
N GLN A 125 -4.42 14.38 16.10
CA GLN A 125 -3.67 15.50 16.63
C GLN A 125 -2.19 15.44 16.23
N GLN A 126 -1.57 14.26 16.36
CA GLN A 126 -0.19 14.06 15.92
C GLN A 126 -0.01 14.35 14.43
N VAL A 127 -0.88 13.80 13.57
CA VAL A 127 -0.81 14.02 12.12
C VAL A 127 -0.93 15.50 11.74
N TYR A 128 -1.71 16.29 12.48
CA TYR A 128 -1.86 17.72 12.23
C TYR A 128 -0.70 18.56 12.80
N ALA A 129 -0.04 18.08 13.85
CA ALA A 129 1.15 18.69 14.42
C ALA A 129 2.44 18.40 13.63
N ASP A 130 2.53 17.24 12.99
CA ASP A 130 3.73 16.80 12.25
C ASP A 130 3.92 17.58 10.93
N ASP A 131 5.16 17.71 10.47
CA ASP A 131 5.46 18.18 9.11
C ASP A 131 5.40 16.99 8.13
N ILE A 132 4.49 17.06 7.15
CA ILE A 132 4.20 15.96 6.23
C ILE A 132 4.44 16.41 4.79
N GLY A 133 5.57 16.00 4.23
CA GLY A 133 5.86 16.19 2.80
C GLY A 133 5.16 15.15 1.92
N ASN A 134 5.23 13.87 2.30
CA ASN A 134 4.66 12.76 1.55
C ASN A 134 3.89 11.81 2.48
N VAL A 135 2.60 11.59 2.18
CA VAL A 135 1.71 10.75 3.00
C VAL A 135 2.17 9.29 3.08
N TRP A 136 2.70 8.74 1.99
CA TRP A 136 3.17 7.36 1.96
C TRP A 136 4.38 7.18 2.87
N ASP A 137 5.40 8.02 2.70
CA ASP A 137 6.63 7.98 3.50
C ASP A 137 6.34 8.23 4.98
N TYR A 138 5.47 9.20 5.27
CA TYR A 138 4.99 9.46 6.62
C TYR A 138 4.35 8.23 7.25
N SER A 139 3.49 7.51 6.51
CA SER A 139 2.80 6.32 7.02
C SER A 139 3.77 5.17 7.26
N VAL A 140 4.75 4.96 6.38
CA VAL A 140 5.81 3.96 6.58
C VAL A 140 6.63 4.28 7.84
N GLN A 141 7.03 5.54 8.02
CA GLN A 141 7.76 5.96 9.21
C GLN A 141 6.91 5.86 10.49
N TYR A 142 5.62 6.18 10.40
CA TYR A 142 4.69 6.04 11.52
C TYR A 142 4.62 4.59 11.99
N PHE A 143 4.47 3.63 11.07
CA PHE A 143 4.50 2.20 11.39
C PHE A 143 5.81 1.82 12.05
N GLN A 144 6.94 2.22 11.48
CA GLN A 144 8.26 1.86 12.00
C GLN A 144 8.47 2.36 13.42
N ARG A 145 8.11 3.62 13.71
CA ARG A 145 8.16 4.19 15.08
C ARG A 145 7.22 3.46 16.04
N CYS A 146 6.02 3.12 15.59
CA CYS A 146 5.08 2.35 16.40
C CYS A 146 5.63 0.96 16.71
N ALA A 147 6.11 0.23 15.70
CA ALA A 147 6.63 -1.12 15.86
C ALA A 147 7.89 -1.15 16.74
N SER A 148 8.79 -0.17 16.60
CA SER A 148 9.97 -0.08 17.46
C SER A 148 9.61 0.19 18.92
N THR A 149 8.58 1.00 19.16
CA THR A 149 8.20 1.42 20.52
C THR A 149 7.28 0.40 21.20
N GLN A 150 6.26 -0.09 20.49
CA GLN A 150 5.22 -0.94 21.04
C GLN A 150 5.57 -2.43 20.93
N ALA A 151 6.05 -2.86 19.76
CA ALA A 151 6.43 -4.26 19.54
C ALA A 151 7.85 -4.57 20.01
N GLY A 152 8.66 -3.55 20.31
CA GLY A 152 10.05 -3.72 20.76
C GLY A 152 10.98 -4.27 19.67
N VAL A 153 10.57 -4.16 18.40
CA VAL A 153 11.35 -4.66 17.26
C VAL A 153 12.30 -3.56 16.79
N PRO A 154 13.62 -3.75 16.84
CA PRO A 154 14.56 -2.69 16.51
C PRO A 154 14.50 -2.34 15.01
N PRO A 155 14.80 -1.09 14.61
CA PRO A 155 14.59 -0.60 13.25
C PRO A 155 15.21 -1.45 12.13
N GLU A 156 16.41 -2.00 12.36
CA GLU A 156 17.12 -2.87 11.42
C GLU A 156 16.40 -4.19 11.14
N ARG A 157 15.47 -4.62 12.00
CA ARG A 157 14.61 -5.79 11.81
C ARG A 157 13.27 -5.45 11.18
N LEU A 158 12.94 -4.19 10.92
CA LEU A 158 11.59 -3.77 10.50
C LEU A 158 11.37 -3.77 8.97
N GLU A 159 12.38 -4.06 8.15
CA GLU A 159 12.26 -3.97 6.69
C GLU A 159 11.13 -4.87 6.16
N LEU A 160 11.12 -6.16 6.53
CA LEU A 160 10.12 -7.12 6.06
C LEU A 160 8.71 -6.79 6.58
N ALA A 161 8.57 -6.44 7.86
CA ALA A 161 7.29 -5.99 8.42
C ALA A 161 6.79 -4.71 7.74
N SER A 162 7.69 -3.75 7.44
CA SER A 162 7.34 -2.51 6.74
C SER A 162 6.86 -2.81 5.31
N TYR A 163 7.48 -3.78 4.64
CA TYR A 163 7.01 -4.27 3.34
C TYR A 163 5.60 -4.88 3.45
N CYS A 164 5.35 -5.75 4.43
CA CYS A 164 4.02 -6.33 4.66
C CYS A 164 2.95 -5.29 5.00
N MET A 165 3.29 -4.27 5.78
CA MET A 165 2.39 -3.17 6.11
C MET A 165 2.03 -2.37 4.85
N GLN A 166 3.00 -2.10 3.98
CA GLN A 166 2.73 -1.42 2.70
C GLN A 166 1.77 -2.22 1.80
N ARG A 167 1.82 -3.56 1.79
CA ARG A 167 0.83 -4.37 1.07
C ARG A 167 -0.59 -4.14 1.59
N GLN A 168 -0.75 -4.02 2.90
CA GLN A 168 -2.02 -3.63 3.51
C GLN A 168 -2.45 -2.23 3.05
N MET A 169 -1.54 -1.24 3.04
CA MET A 169 -1.86 0.12 2.58
C MET A 169 -2.38 0.13 1.13
N ILE A 170 -1.71 -0.61 0.23
CA ILE A 170 -2.17 -0.79 -1.17
C ILE A 170 -3.58 -1.37 -1.18
N GLY A 171 -3.83 -2.44 -0.42
CA GLY A 171 -5.14 -3.08 -0.35
C GLY A 171 -6.24 -2.14 0.16
N GLY A 172 -5.95 -1.33 1.20
CA GLY A 172 -6.89 -0.35 1.75
C GLY A 172 -7.24 0.76 0.75
N LEU A 173 -6.23 1.30 0.08
CA LEU A 173 -6.42 2.30 -0.96
C LEU A 173 -7.16 1.72 -2.18
N ALA A 174 -6.78 0.55 -2.67
CA ALA A 174 -7.50 -0.14 -3.75
C ALA A 174 -8.98 -0.38 -3.38
N TYR A 175 -9.26 -0.76 -2.13
CA TYR A 175 -10.62 -0.89 -1.64
C TYR A 175 -11.38 0.43 -1.67
N ALA A 176 -10.73 1.55 -1.35
CA ALA A 176 -11.37 2.86 -1.42
C ALA A 176 -11.78 3.22 -2.86
N PHE A 177 -11.05 2.78 -3.89
CA PHE A 177 -11.47 2.91 -5.28
C PHE A 177 -12.69 2.02 -5.58
N LYS A 178 -12.63 0.75 -5.17
CA LYS A 178 -13.75 -0.20 -5.33
C LYS A 178 -15.03 0.31 -4.66
N ALA A 179 -14.94 0.79 -3.43
CA ALA A 179 -16.08 1.30 -2.65
C ALA A 179 -16.69 2.59 -3.24
N GLN A 180 -15.96 3.30 -4.10
CA GLN A 180 -16.47 4.42 -4.89
C GLN A 180 -16.97 3.99 -6.27
N GLU A 181 -17.17 2.67 -6.48
CA GLU A 181 -17.61 2.07 -7.74
C GLU A 181 -16.66 2.35 -8.92
N ARG A 182 -15.40 2.70 -8.62
CA ARG A 182 -14.40 2.96 -9.66
C ARG A 182 -13.90 1.63 -10.25
N PRO A 183 -13.70 1.54 -11.57
CA PRO A 183 -13.23 0.31 -12.21
C PRO A 183 -11.81 -0.05 -11.74
N ARG A 184 -11.48 -1.35 -11.81
CA ARG A 184 -10.15 -1.89 -11.45
C ARG A 184 -8.99 -1.14 -12.09
N GLN A 185 -9.17 -0.75 -13.36
CA GLN A 185 -8.17 0.02 -14.11
C GLN A 185 -7.76 1.31 -13.39
N ALA A 186 -8.70 2.00 -12.73
CA ALA A 186 -8.38 3.23 -12.02
C ALA A 186 -7.42 3.00 -10.84
N ALA A 187 -7.51 1.84 -10.18
CA ALA A 187 -6.57 1.47 -9.14
C ALA A 187 -5.19 1.13 -9.73
N TYR A 188 -5.13 0.39 -10.85
CA TYR A 188 -3.86 0.14 -11.54
C TYR A 188 -3.18 1.43 -11.97
N ASP A 189 -3.91 2.37 -12.56
CA ASP A 189 -3.37 3.65 -13.02
C ASP A 189 -2.82 4.47 -11.85
N TYR A 190 -3.52 4.48 -10.72
CA TYR A 190 -3.06 5.15 -9.50
C TYR A 190 -1.74 4.56 -8.98
N PHE A 191 -1.60 3.23 -9.03
CA PHE A 191 -0.42 2.53 -8.55
C PHE A 191 0.64 2.26 -9.64
N ALA A 192 0.47 2.76 -10.86
CA ALA A 192 1.35 2.47 -12.00
C ALA A 192 2.83 2.87 -11.78
N LYS A 193 3.08 3.82 -10.87
CA LYS A 193 4.44 4.23 -10.47
C LYS A 193 5.21 3.17 -9.67
N PHE A 194 4.51 2.18 -9.10
CA PHE A 194 5.14 1.10 -8.37
C PHE A 194 5.44 -0.05 -9.34
N ASN A 195 6.71 -0.21 -9.70
CA ASN A 195 7.18 -1.29 -10.57
C ASN A 195 7.27 -2.63 -9.81
N SER A 196 6.14 -3.13 -9.33
CA SER A 196 6.06 -4.41 -8.60
C SER A 196 4.83 -5.22 -9.01
N PRO A 197 4.98 -6.52 -9.39
CA PRO A 197 3.84 -7.37 -9.74
C PRO A 197 2.88 -7.58 -8.57
N VAL A 198 3.40 -7.54 -7.34
CA VAL A 198 2.61 -7.70 -6.09
C VAL A 198 1.51 -6.63 -5.98
N VAL A 199 1.74 -5.43 -6.53
CA VAL A 199 0.74 -4.36 -6.53
C VAL A 199 -0.51 -4.78 -7.31
N ARG A 200 -0.33 -5.39 -8.49
CA ARG A 200 -1.44 -5.88 -9.31
C ARG A 200 -2.16 -7.02 -8.61
N GLU A 201 -1.43 -7.96 -8.05
CA GLU A 201 -2.00 -9.09 -7.28
C GLU A 201 -2.89 -8.61 -6.12
N ILE A 202 -2.45 -7.60 -5.37
CA ILE A 202 -3.24 -7.01 -4.28
C ILE A 202 -4.51 -6.36 -4.82
N ILE A 203 -4.40 -5.58 -5.91
CA ILE A 203 -5.55 -4.92 -6.53
C ILE A 203 -6.56 -5.96 -7.05
N ASP A 204 -6.10 -7.00 -7.70
CA ASP A 204 -6.93 -8.12 -8.16
C ASP A 204 -7.67 -8.77 -6.99
N ALA A 205 -6.94 -9.15 -5.94
CA ALA A 205 -7.53 -9.77 -4.75
C ALA A 205 -8.61 -8.88 -4.09
N VAL A 206 -8.44 -7.56 -4.09
CA VAL A 206 -9.44 -6.62 -3.56
C VAL A 206 -10.67 -6.53 -4.46
N TYR A 207 -10.47 -6.47 -5.78
CA TYR A 207 -11.57 -6.34 -6.73
C TYR A 207 -12.39 -7.63 -6.86
N ASP A 208 -11.74 -8.79 -6.77
CA ASP A 208 -12.37 -10.11 -6.88
C ASP A 208 -13.06 -10.58 -5.59
N SER A 209 -12.87 -9.88 -4.46
CA SER A 209 -13.41 -10.28 -3.16
C SER A 209 -14.58 -9.41 -2.69
N ASP A 210 -15.63 -10.01 -2.15
CA ASP A 210 -16.75 -9.29 -1.52
C ASP A 210 -16.51 -8.93 -0.05
N ALA A 211 -15.31 -9.23 0.48
CA ALA A 211 -14.97 -8.93 1.85
C ALA A 211 -14.93 -7.41 2.11
N GLY A 212 -15.29 -7.02 3.33
CA GLY A 212 -15.20 -5.63 3.78
C GLY A 212 -13.75 -5.14 3.89
N ARG A 213 -13.58 -3.82 3.94
CA ARG A 213 -12.26 -3.14 4.00
C ARG A 213 -11.31 -3.74 5.02
N GLU A 214 -11.74 -3.87 6.27
CA GLU A 214 -10.87 -4.32 7.36
C GLU A 214 -10.42 -5.78 7.18
N ALA A 215 -11.32 -6.65 6.71
CA ALA A 215 -10.99 -8.04 6.43
C ALA A 215 -9.93 -8.16 5.33
N LEU A 216 -10.09 -7.43 4.22
CA LEU A 216 -9.13 -7.43 3.11
C LEU A 216 -7.76 -6.90 3.54
N ARG A 217 -7.74 -5.83 4.33
CA ARG A 217 -6.51 -5.23 4.82
C ARG A 217 -5.74 -6.19 5.74
N LEU A 218 -6.43 -6.77 6.70
CA LEU A 218 -5.84 -7.77 7.60
C LEU A 218 -5.40 -9.01 6.83
N GLN A 219 -6.12 -9.42 5.79
CA GLN A 219 -5.70 -10.51 4.90
C GLN A 219 -4.36 -10.20 4.22
N GLN A 220 -4.17 -8.99 3.67
CA GLN A 220 -2.90 -8.62 3.03
C GLN A 220 -1.73 -8.57 4.01
N TRP A 221 -1.97 -8.05 5.21
CA TRP A 221 -0.97 -8.04 6.28
C TRP A 221 -0.63 -9.46 6.74
N ASN A 222 -1.62 -10.22 7.19
CA ASN A 222 -1.43 -11.56 7.76
C ASN A 222 -0.85 -12.53 6.72
N GLY A 223 -1.32 -12.46 5.47
CA GLY A 223 -0.80 -13.31 4.40
C GLY A 223 0.67 -13.05 4.09
N CYS A 224 1.14 -11.81 4.28
CA CYS A 224 2.55 -11.47 4.14
C CYS A 224 3.37 -11.89 5.38
N MET A 225 2.86 -11.60 6.59
CA MET A 225 3.56 -11.90 7.84
C MET A 225 3.65 -13.40 8.13
N ALA A 226 2.70 -14.22 7.69
CA ALA A 226 2.67 -15.66 7.97
C ALA A 226 3.94 -16.42 7.51
N ALA A 227 4.63 -15.93 6.47
CA ALA A 227 5.86 -16.55 5.98
C ALA A 227 7.10 -16.20 6.82
N ILE A 228 7.02 -15.20 7.68
CA ILE A 228 8.15 -14.58 8.39
C ILE A 228 7.93 -14.49 9.90
N SER A 229 6.84 -15.07 10.41
CA SER A 229 6.45 -15.07 11.82
C SER A 229 6.29 -16.49 12.37
N GLY A 230 6.59 -16.68 13.67
CA GLY A 230 6.48 -17.98 14.35
C GLY A 230 6.40 -17.89 15.88
#